data_AF-M9RI15-F1
#
_entry.id   AF-M9RI15-F1
#
_cell.length_a   1.000
_cell.length_b   1.000
_cell.length_c   1.000
_cell.angle_alpha   90.00
_cell.angle_beta   90.00
_cell.angle_gamma   90.00
#
_symmetry.space_group_name_H-M   'P 1'
#
loop_
_entity.id
_entity.type
_entity.pdbx_description
1 polymer ?
#
loop_
_entity_poly.entity_id
_entity_poly.type
_entity_poly.pdbx_seq_one_letter_code
_entity_poly.pdbx_strand_id
1 'polypeptide(L)'
;MVLAIVTRRHRIPLMWSVLGRAGNSDTAQRIALMKRYLSVFEVSTIKFLLADREFIGAQWLDFLHKNNVPFVIRIKANQLVTTQDGKTQNLSTLLRTCRGKRNFDARFGGNNLGEATWFSFAAKRIKGVSF
;
A
#
# COMPACT_ATOMS: atom_id res chain seq x y z
N MET A 1 -5.31 -9.12 12.29
CA MET A 1 -5.43 -8.65 10.89
C MET A 1 -6.11 -9.72 10.05
N VAL A 2 -6.99 -9.34 9.13
CA VAL A 2 -7.79 -10.26 8.29
C VAL A 2 -7.52 -9.98 6.82
N LEU A 3 -7.34 -11.04 6.02
CA LEU A 3 -7.34 -11.05 4.56
C LEU A 3 -8.66 -11.66 4.10
N ALA A 4 -9.36 -10.96 3.21
CA ALA A 4 -10.68 -11.35 2.75
C ALA A 4 -10.83 -11.12 1.25
N ILE A 5 -11.66 -11.95 0.60
CA ILE A 5 -12.13 -11.68 -0.76
C ILE A 5 -13.25 -10.64 -0.66
N VAL A 6 -13.12 -9.62 -1.51
CA VAL A 6 -14.09 -8.53 -1.63
C VAL A 6 -15.01 -8.81 -2.82
N THR A 7 -16.28 -9.10 -2.55
CA THR A 7 -17.34 -9.18 -3.59
C THR A 7 -18.23 -7.94 -3.54
N ARG A 8 -19.17 -7.79 -4.48
CA ARG A 8 -20.08 -6.62 -4.48
C ARG A 8 -20.89 -6.49 -3.18
N ARG A 9 -21.33 -7.60 -2.60
CA ARG A 9 -22.22 -7.62 -1.42
C ARG A 9 -21.55 -8.10 -0.14
N HIS A 10 -20.51 -8.93 -0.26
CA HIS A 10 -19.95 -9.62 0.90
C HIS A 10 -18.43 -9.44 0.99
N ARG A 11 -17.93 -9.62 2.20
CA ARG A 11 -16.50 -9.74 2.50
C ARG A 11 -16.33 -11.11 3.12
N ILE A 12 -15.63 -12.00 2.42
CA ILE A 12 -15.46 -13.38 2.87
C ILE A 12 -14.05 -13.51 3.42
N PRO A 13 -13.86 -13.64 4.75
CA PRO A 13 -12.54 -13.86 5.33
C PRO A 13 -11.92 -15.14 4.78
N LEU A 14 -10.67 -15.06 4.34
CA LEU A 14 -9.90 -16.22 3.92
C LEU A 14 -8.90 -16.63 5.00
N MET A 15 -8.17 -15.66 5.53
CA MET A 15 -7.05 -15.89 6.42
C MET A 15 -6.94 -14.73 7.41
N TRP A 16 -6.65 -15.03 8.67
CA TRP A 16 -6.33 -14.00 9.65
C TRP A 16 -5.22 -14.44 10.57
N SER A 17 -4.61 -13.46 11.22
CA SER A 17 -3.70 -13.68 12.34
C SER A 17 -4.22 -12.91 13.53
N VAL A 18 -4.37 -13.62 14.66
CA VAL A 18 -4.67 -13.01 15.95
C VAL A 18 -3.40 -12.35 16.45
N LEU A 19 -3.49 -11.05 16.78
CA LEU A 19 -2.37 -10.33 17.36
C LEU A 19 -2.42 -10.61 18.87
N GLY A 20 -1.37 -11.20 19.43
CA GLY A 20 -1.26 -11.43 20.89
C GLY A 20 -1.06 -10.16 21.72
N ARG A 21 -1.26 -8.97 21.11
CA ARG A 21 -1.12 -7.65 21.72
C ARG A 21 -2.21 -6.73 21.19
N ALA A 22 -2.63 -5.77 22.00
CA ALA A 22 -3.44 -4.65 21.52
C ALA A 22 -2.62 -3.79 20.53
N GLY A 23 -3.26 -3.33 19.45
CA GLY A 23 -2.65 -2.45 18.45
C GLY A 23 -2.64 -3.01 17.03
N ASN A 24 -2.01 -2.28 16.12
CA ASN A 24 -1.97 -2.59 14.69
C ASN A 24 -0.94 -3.68 14.35
N SER A 25 -1.15 -4.38 13.24
CA SER A 25 -0.15 -5.30 12.70
C SER A 25 1.13 -4.55 12.30
N ASP A 26 2.28 -5.16 12.51
CA ASP A 26 3.54 -4.67 11.94
C ASP A 26 3.77 -5.22 10.51
N THR A 27 4.85 -4.75 9.86
CA THR A 27 5.17 -5.15 8.48
C THR A 27 5.48 -6.64 8.37
N ALA A 28 6.16 -7.22 9.36
CA ALA A 28 6.49 -8.65 9.34
C ALA A 28 5.22 -9.51 9.36
N GLN A 29 4.24 -9.14 10.18
CA GLN A 29 2.95 -9.83 10.26
C GLN A 29 2.16 -9.72 8.95
N ARG A 30 2.19 -8.57 8.27
CA ARG A 30 1.60 -8.39 6.93
C ARG A 30 2.22 -9.30 5.88
N ILE A 31 3.55 -9.32 5.83
CA ILE A 31 4.32 -10.17 4.92
C ILE A 31 4.02 -11.65 5.19
N ALA A 32 4.01 -12.06 6.47
CA ALA A 32 3.71 -13.44 6.84
C ALA A 32 2.30 -13.87 6.39
N LEU A 33 1.29 -13.02 6.56
CA LEU A 33 -0.07 -13.32 6.10
C LEU A 33 -0.13 -13.47 4.57
N MET A 34 0.54 -12.58 3.83
CA MET A 34 0.59 -12.68 2.36
C MET A 34 1.38 -13.90 1.87
N LYS A 35 2.51 -14.23 2.50
CA LYS A 35 3.26 -15.46 2.18
C LYS A 35 2.40 -16.70 2.36
N ARG A 36 1.60 -16.76 3.43
CA ARG A 36 0.66 -17.86 3.68
C ARG A 36 -0.47 -17.92 2.64
N TYR A 37 -0.95 -16.77 2.17
CA TYR A 37 -1.87 -16.75 1.04
C TYR A 37 -1.21 -17.32 -0.22
N LEU A 38 -0.01 -16.83 -0.55
CA LEU A 38 0.72 -17.22 -1.77
C LEU A 38 1.22 -18.67 -1.77
N SER A 39 1.32 -19.30 -0.59
CA SER A 39 1.63 -20.74 -0.50
C SER A 39 0.43 -21.64 -0.82
N VAL A 40 -0.78 -21.09 -0.88
CA VAL A 40 -2.03 -21.83 -1.16
C VAL A 40 -2.63 -21.41 -2.49
N PHE A 41 -2.54 -20.12 -2.83
CA PHE A 41 -3.12 -19.54 -4.03
C PHE A 41 -2.05 -18.84 -4.86
N GLU A 42 -2.11 -19.00 -6.17
CA GLU A 42 -1.22 -18.28 -7.07
C GLU A 42 -1.47 -16.77 -7.04
N VAL A 43 -0.43 -15.97 -7.30
CA VAL A 43 -0.56 -14.51 -7.42
C VAL A 43 -1.54 -14.09 -8.52
N SER A 44 -1.69 -14.91 -9.56
CA SER A 44 -2.63 -14.72 -10.67
C SER A 44 -4.09 -14.58 -10.22
N THR A 45 -4.43 -15.14 -9.04
CA THR A 45 -5.76 -15.02 -8.42
C THR A 45 -6.04 -13.63 -7.86
N ILE A 46 -5.01 -12.82 -7.63
CA ILE A 46 -5.14 -11.48 -7.04
C ILE A 46 -5.33 -10.46 -8.16
N LYS A 47 -6.57 -10.00 -8.34
CA LYS A 47 -6.83 -8.87 -9.25
C LYS A 47 -6.19 -7.58 -8.71
N PHE A 48 -6.47 -7.23 -7.46
CA PHE A 48 -5.83 -6.15 -6.71
C PHE A 48 -5.95 -6.41 -5.21
N LEU A 49 -4.86 -6.22 -4.47
CA LEU A 49 -4.87 -6.15 -3.01
C LEU A 49 -5.29 -4.74 -2.56
N LEU A 50 -6.41 -4.64 -1.86
CA LEU A 50 -6.89 -3.40 -1.26
C LEU A 50 -6.44 -3.30 0.20
N ALA A 51 -5.88 -2.17 0.60
CA ALA A 51 -5.51 -1.93 2.00
C ALA A 51 -5.64 -0.45 2.40
N ASP A 52 -5.82 -0.19 3.70
CA ASP A 52 -5.96 1.17 4.23
C ASP A 52 -4.59 1.80 4.57
N ARG A 53 -4.61 3.06 5.03
CA ARG A 53 -3.47 3.92 5.35
C ARG A 53 -2.51 3.42 6.43
N GLU A 54 -2.85 2.34 7.10
CA GLU A 54 -1.98 1.67 8.08
C GLU A 54 -1.04 0.65 7.42
N PHE A 55 -1.26 0.37 6.13
CA PHE A 55 -0.54 -0.62 5.34
C PHE A 55 0.45 0.07 4.39
N ILE A 56 1.16 1.07 4.91
CA ILE A 56 2.16 1.85 4.17
C ILE A 56 3.51 1.58 4.83
N GLY A 57 4.51 1.21 4.03
CA GLY A 57 5.89 1.00 4.48
C GLY A 57 6.75 0.53 3.32
N ALA A 58 7.98 1.02 3.23
CA ALA A 58 8.88 0.71 2.11
C ALA A 58 9.06 -0.80 1.93
N GLN A 59 9.37 -1.53 3.01
CA GLN A 59 9.51 -2.99 2.99
C GLN A 59 8.23 -3.73 2.58
N TRP A 60 7.06 -3.22 2.96
CA TRP A 60 5.78 -3.83 2.60
C TRP A 60 5.50 -3.68 1.10
N LEU A 61 5.66 -2.47 0.58
CA LEU A 61 5.44 -2.19 -0.85
C LEU A 61 6.47 -2.90 -1.72
N ASP A 62 7.73 -2.96 -1.28
CA ASP A 62 8.79 -3.71 -1.95
C ASP A 62 8.47 -5.21 -2.00
N PHE A 63 8.01 -5.79 -0.88
CA PHE A 63 7.54 -7.18 -0.86
C PHE A 63 6.43 -7.42 -1.88
N LEU A 64 5.40 -6.55 -1.94
CA LEU A 64 4.31 -6.70 -2.91
C LEU A 64 4.81 -6.61 -4.35
N HIS A 65 5.71 -5.67 -4.63
CA HIS A 65 6.28 -5.48 -5.96
C HIS A 65 7.14 -6.67 -6.40
N LYS A 66 8.06 -7.14 -5.55
CA LYS A 66 8.91 -8.31 -5.81
C LYS A 66 8.12 -9.60 -6.04
N ASN A 67 6.93 -9.72 -5.44
CA ASN A 67 6.05 -10.87 -5.60
C ASN A 67 4.98 -10.66 -6.69
N ASN A 68 5.07 -9.60 -7.50
CA ASN A 68 4.13 -9.27 -8.56
C ASN A 68 2.66 -9.16 -8.10
N VAL A 69 2.42 -8.78 -6.84
CA VAL A 69 1.07 -8.62 -6.29
C VAL A 69 0.53 -7.25 -6.73
N PRO A 70 -0.53 -7.16 -7.55
CA PRO A 70 -1.13 -5.88 -7.89
C PRO A 70 -1.82 -5.30 -6.66
N PHE A 71 -1.65 -4.00 -6.38
CA PHE A 71 -2.24 -3.38 -5.18
C PHE A 71 -2.82 -1.98 -5.42
N VAL A 72 -3.84 -1.64 -4.64
CA VAL A 72 -4.41 -0.29 -4.53
C VAL A 72 -4.55 0.02 -3.05
N ILE A 73 -3.64 0.85 -2.54
CA ILE A 73 -3.53 1.15 -1.11
C ILE A 73 -3.89 2.61 -0.88
N ARG A 74 -4.73 2.88 0.13
CA ARG A 74 -5.04 4.24 0.56
C ARG A 74 -3.85 4.83 1.30
N ILE A 75 -3.46 6.06 0.95
CA ILE A 75 -2.26 6.72 1.50
C ILE A 75 -2.65 7.98 2.27
N LYS A 76 -1.97 8.26 3.39
CA LYS A 76 -2.17 9.52 4.14
C LYS A 76 -1.69 10.70 3.30
N ALA A 77 -2.43 11.81 3.34
CA ALA A 77 -2.11 12.99 2.55
C ALA A 77 -0.73 13.61 2.90
N ASN A 78 -0.29 13.48 4.16
CA ASN A 78 1.00 13.94 4.65
C ASN A 78 2.11 12.88 4.53
N GLN A 79 1.89 11.79 3.78
CA GLN A 79 2.93 10.83 3.51
C GLN A 79 4.02 11.51 2.67
N LEU A 80 5.27 11.41 3.13
CA LEU A 80 6.43 11.90 2.40
C LEU A 80 6.79 10.95 1.26
N VAL A 81 7.07 11.54 0.11
CA VAL A 81 7.56 10.86 -1.09
C VAL A 81 8.75 11.62 -1.66
N THR A 82 9.73 10.87 -2.18
CA THR A 82 10.83 11.44 -2.97
C THR A 82 10.56 11.18 -4.45
N THR A 83 10.52 12.23 -5.26
CA THR A 83 10.36 12.15 -6.72
C THR A 83 11.72 11.98 -7.41
N GLN A 84 11.72 11.68 -8.72
CA GLN A 84 12.95 11.52 -9.51
C GLN A 84 13.89 12.73 -9.45
N ASP A 85 13.35 13.94 -9.31
CA ASP A 85 14.12 15.18 -9.12
C ASP A 85 14.85 15.28 -7.76
N GLY A 86 14.83 14.22 -6.94
CA GLY A 86 15.43 14.19 -5.59
C GLY A 86 14.65 14.95 -4.52
N LYS A 87 13.55 15.63 -4.90
CA LYS A 87 12.72 16.42 -3.99
C LYS A 87 11.86 15.52 -3.11
N THR A 88 12.00 15.69 -1.80
CA THR A 88 11.12 15.04 -0.82
C THR A 88 10.03 16.00 -0.38
N GLN A 89 8.78 15.59 -0.56
CA GLN A 89 7.62 16.42 -0.22
C GLN A 89 6.40 15.59 0.16
N ASN A 90 5.43 16.23 0.81
CA ASN A 90 4.15 15.59 1.11
C ASN A 90 3.38 15.28 -0.18
N LEU A 91 2.67 14.13 -0.20
CA LEU A 91 1.76 13.80 -1.29
C LEU A 91 0.69 14.86 -1.51
N SER A 92 0.18 15.48 -0.44
CA SER A 92 -0.77 16.58 -0.52
C SER A 92 -0.23 17.76 -1.34
N THR A 93 1.06 18.09 -1.18
CA THR A 93 1.75 19.13 -1.94
C THR A 93 1.95 18.70 -3.39
N LEU A 94 2.39 17.46 -3.61
CA LEU A 94 2.61 16.92 -4.96
C LEU A 94 1.31 16.85 -5.78
N LEU A 95 0.18 16.56 -5.12
CA LEU A 95 -1.13 16.43 -5.76
C LEU A 95 -1.97 17.71 -5.67
N ARG A 96 -1.43 18.80 -5.09
CA ARG A 96 -2.18 20.05 -4.83
C ARG A 96 -2.76 20.66 -6.10
N THR A 97 -2.00 20.67 -7.19
CA THR A 97 -2.37 21.33 -8.45
C THR A 97 -3.14 20.41 -9.40
N CYS A 98 -3.37 19.15 -9.04
CA CYS A 98 -3.99 18.17 -9.92
C CYS A 98 -5.51 18.22 -9.84
N ARG A 99 -6.17 18.57 -10.95
CA ARG A 99 -7.63 18.47 -11.13
C ARG A 99 -8.07 17.07 -11.61
N GLY A 100 -7.38 16.02 -11.16
CA GLY A 100 -7.62 14.66 -11.67
C GLY A 100 -6.61 13.62 -11.15
N LYS A 101 -6.54 12.49 -11.85
CA LYS A 101 -5.51 11.46 -11.65
C LYS A 101 -4.17 12.02 -12.13
N ARG A 102 -3.14 11.93 -11.29
CA ARG A 102 -1.75 12.20 -11.66
C ARG A 102 -0.98 10.90 -11.66
N ASN A 103 -0.20 10.68 -12.72
CA ASN A 103 0.84 9.65 -12.72
C ASN A 103 2.17 10.30 -12.35
N PHE A 104 2.93 9.68 -11.46
CA PHE A 104 4.27 10.13 -11.10
C PHE A 104 5.07 8.96 -10.53
N ASP A 105 6.37 8.98 -10.73
CA ASP A 105 7.27 8.04 -10.10
C ASP A 105 7.78 8.61 -8.78
N ALA A 106 7.70 7.80 -7.74
CA ALA A 106 8.25 8.15 -6.45
C ALA A 106 8.71 6.92 -5.68
N ARG A 107 9.53 7.17 -4.66
CA ARG A 107 9.86 6.20 -3.63
C ARG A 107 9.31 6.62 -2.28
N PHE A 108 9.02 5.64 -1.44
CA PHE A 108 8.68 5.83 -0.03
C PHE A 108 9.88 5.50 0.85
N GLY A 109 10.15 6.33 1.85
CA GLY A 109 11.28 6.18 2.77
C GLY A 109 12.21 7.39 2.73
N GLY A 110 12.79 7.73 3.88
CA GLY A 110 13.81 8.80 3.99
C GLY A 110 15.18 8.36 3.49
N ASN A 111 16.14 9.30 3.49
CA ASN A 111 17.43 9.29 2.78
C ASN A 111 18.37 8.06 2.95
N ASN A 112 18.06 7.06 3.77
CA ASN A 112 18.96 5.95 4.12
C ASN A 112 18.46 4.56 3.69
N LEU A 113 18.09 4.39 2.42
CA LEU A 113 17.81 3.06 1.84
C LEU A 113 18.41 3.00 0.43
N GLY A 114 19.57 2.35 0.32
CA GLY A 114 20.31 2.14 -0.93
C GLY A 114 19.57 1.31 -1.99
N GLU A 115 18.36 0.85 -1.71
CA GLU A 115 17.50 0.08 -2.62
C GLU A 115 16.02 0.48 -2.47
N ALA A 116 15.74 1.78 -2.36
CA ALA A 116 14.36 2.23 -2.30
C ALA A 116 13.68 2.05 -3.68
N THR A 117 12.83 1.03 -3.77
CA THR A 117 12.06 0.68 -4.99
C THR A 117 11.29 1.88 -5.51
N TRP A 118 11.47 2.17 -6.80
CA TRP A 118 10.69 3.16 -7.51
C TRP A 118 9.34 2.57 -7.89
N PHE A 119 8.30 3.33 -7.61
CA PHE A 119 6.94 2.93 -7.94
C PHE A 119 6.33 4.00 -8.84
N SER A 120 5.70 3.54 -9.92
CA SER A 120 4.82 4.38 -10.72
C SER A 120 3.46 4.46 -10.04
N PHE A 121 3.17 5.62 -9.45
CA PHE A 121 1.90 5.87 -8.78
C PHE A 121 0.90 6.51 -9.70
N ALA A 122 -0.33 6.03 -9.58
CA ALA A 122 -1.51 6.64 -10.12
C ALA A 122 -2.34 7.17 -8.94
N ALA A 123 -2.26 8.47 -8.64
CA ALA A 123 -2.93 9.04 -7.48
C ALA A 123 -3.95 10.12 -7.85
N LYS A 124 -5.06 10.16 -7.12
CA LYS A 124 -6.06 11.22 -7.18
C LYS A 124 -6.37 11.66 -5.75
N ARG A 125 -6.37 12.97 -5.50
CA ARG A 125 -6.86 13.49 -4.23
C ARG A 125 -8.37 13.24 -4.13
N ILE A 126 -8.79 12.51 -3.10
CA ILE A 126 -10.21 12.35 -2.78
C ILE A 126 -10.61 13.55 -1.93
N LYS A 127 -11.55 14.38 -2.40
CA LYS A 127 -12.15 15.44 -1.59
C LYS A 127 -12.98 14.76 -0.50
N GLY A 128 -12.67 15.03 0.77
CA GLY A 128 -13.41 14.43 1.89
C GLY A 128 -14.84 14.94 1.92
N VAL A 129 -15.80 14.02 1.97
CA VAL A 129 -16.96 14.18 2.86
C VAL A 129 -16.43 13.69 4.21
N SER A 130 -16.46 14.54 5.22
CA SER A 130 -16.13 14.14 6.60
C SER A 130 -17.09 13.03 7.02
N PHE A 131 -16.55 11.92 7.52
CA PHE A 131 -17.28 10.97 8.35
C PHE A 131 -16.82 11.19 9.78
#